data_AF-A0A2M8PA26-F1
#
_entry.id   AF-A0A2M8PA26-F1
#
_cell.length_a   1.000
_cell.length_b   1.000
_cell.length_c   1.000
_cell.angle_alpha   90.00
_cell.angle_beta   90.00
_cell.angle_gamma   90.00
#
_symmetry.space_group_name_H-M   'P 1'
#
loop_
_entity.id
_entity.type
_entity.pdbx_description
1 polymer ?
#
loop_
_entity_poly.entity_id
_entity_poly.type
_entity_poly.pdbx_seq_one_letter_code
_entity_poly.pdbx_strand_id
1 'polypeptide(L)'
;MRSCLAFFVFLFIFLPTASCALLTASISTWLLDRDFYTDLFSTEGFYATLVGGNLDLESALNLGGSELDPTTRDAFDQALQQVLSPSYVRNEVLRNINIVFDYLEDTSRGLTLSIDLTPIKRSLG
;
A
#
# COMPACT_ATOMS: atom_id res chain seq x y z
N MET A 1 55.24 9.87 -8.03
CA MET A 1 54.19 10.68 -7.38
C MET A 1 52.82 10.59 -8.06
N ARG A 2 52.73 10.62 -9.40
CA ARG A 2 51.45 10.49 -10.13
C ARG A 2 50.67 9.19 -9.81
N SER A 3 51.37 8.07 -9.61
CA SER A 3 50.74 6.79 -9.27
C SER A 3 50.16 6.72 -7.84
N CYS A 4 50.79 7.38 -6.86
CA CYS A 4 50.20 7.49 -5.51
C CYS A 4 48.92 8.34 -5.54
N LEU A 5 48.94 9.46 -6.26
CA LEU A 5 47.77 10.33 -6.38
C LEU A 5 46.61 9.61 -7.08
N ALA A 6 46.89 8.84 -8.15
CA ALA A 6 45.90 8.01 -8.80
C ALA A 6 45.30 6.94 -7.86
N PHE A 7 46.14 6.33 -7.01
CA PHE A 7 45.67 5.36 -6.00
C PHE A 7 44.74 6.01 -4.97
N PHE A 8 45.10 7.18 -4.45
CA PHE A 8 44.23 7.91 -3.51
C PHE A 8 42.91 8.34 -4.15
N VAL A 9 42.94 8.86 -5.38
CA VAL A 9 41.71 9.22 -6.12
C VAL A 9 40.83 8.00 -6.35
N PHE A 10 41.41 6.85 -6.73
CA PHE A 10 40.66 5.62 -6.90
C PHE A 10 40.03 5.14 -5.58
N LEU A 11 40.80 5.13 -4.49
CA LEU A 11 40.31 4.65 -3.19
C LEU A 11 39.19 5.54 -2.62
N PHE A 12 39.35 6.86 -2.69
CA PHE A 12 38.46 7.81 -2.02
C PHE A 12 37.31 8.30 -2.90
N ILE A 13 37.35 8.11 -4.21
CA ILE A 13 36.27 8.52 -5.12
C ILE A 13 35.61 7.29 -5.73
N PHE A 14 36.37 6.43 -6.40
CA PHE A 14 35.79 5.32 -7.14
C PHE A 14 35.13 4.30 -6.21
N LEU A 15 35.79 3.92 -5.12
CA LEU A 15 35.28 2.92 -4.18
C LEU A 15 33.94 3.34 -3.53
N PRO A 16 33.80 4.54 -2.94
CA PRO A 16 32.50 4.96 -2.39
C PRO A 16 31.43 5.13 -3.48
N THR A 17 31.78 5.63 -4.67
CA THR A 17 30.81 5.74 -5.78
C THR A 17 30.32 4.37 -6.25
N ALA A 18 31.23 3.39 -6.38
CA ALA A 18 30.88 2.02 -6.74
C ALA A 18 30.01 1.36 -5.66
N SER A 19 30.33 1.57 -4.37
CA SER A 19 29.51 1.11 -3.26
C SER A 19 28.12 1.73 -3.27
N CYS A 20 28.00 3.04 -3.50
CA CYS A 20 26.69 3.69 -3.65
C CYS A 20 25.91 3.11 -4.83
N ALA A 21 26.53 2.91 -5.99
CA ALA A 21 25.87 2.34 -7.16
C ALA A 21 25.37 0.90 -6.90
N LEU A 22 26.17 0.07 -6.23
CA LEU A 22 25.78 -1.29 -5.84
C LEU A 22 24.63 -1.30 -4.82
N LEU A 23 24.65 -0.38 -3.84
CA LEU A 23 23.57 -0.23 -2.87
C LEU A 23 22.27 0.25 -3.55
N THR A 24 22.36 1.25 -4.43
CA THR A 24 21.20 1.74 -5.19
C THR A 24 20.64 0.65 -6.09
N ALA A 25 21.48 -0.10 -6.80
CA ALA A 25 21.05 -1.21 -7.64
C ALA A 25 20.34 -2.28 -6.81
N SER A 26 20.93 -2.71 -5.70
CA SER A 26 20.36 -3.73 -4.81
C SER A 26 19.03 -3.30 -4.19
N ILE A 27 18.90 -2.05 -3.75
CA ILE A 27 17.66 -1.51 -3.18
C ILE A 27 16.60 -1.33 -4.28
N SER A 28 16.99 -0.88 -5.48
CA SER A 28 16.05 -0.67 -6.59
C SER A 28 15.35 -1.95 -7.04
N THR A 29 16.03 -3.10 -6.94
CA THR A 29 15.43 -4.40 -7.27
C THR A 29 14.29 -4.82 -6.36
N TRP A 30 14.17 -4.29 -5.15
CA TRP A 30 13.06 -4.59 -4.24
C TRP A 30 12.06 -3.43 -4.15
N LEU A 31 12.56 -2.20 -4.18
CA LEU A 31 11.74 -0.99 -4.01
C LEU A 31 10.76 -0.79 -5.18
N LEU A 32 11.09 -1.27 -6.37
CA LEU A 32 10.29 -1.17 -7.58
C LEU A 32 9.83 -2.54 -8.11
N ASP A 33 9.78 -3.55 -7.24
CA ASP A 33 9.32 -4.89 -7.62
C ASP A 33 7.84 -5.07 -7.35
N ARG A 34 7.02 -5.00 -8.40
CA ARG A 34 5.58 -5.22 -8.34
C ARG A 34 5.24 -6.57 -7.71
N ASP A 35 5.93 -7.64 -8.13
CA ASP A 35 5.63 -9.01 -7.72
C ASP A 35 5.89 -9.18 -6.22
N PHE A 36 6.98 -8.60 -5.71
CA PHE A 36 7.28 -8.57 -4.29
C PHE A 36 6.13 -7.97 -3.45
N TYR A 37 5.61 -6.80 -3.83
CA TYR A 37 4.51 -6.17 -3.08
C TYR A 37 3.19 -6.92 -3.26
N THR A 38 2.88 -7.43 -4.45
CA THR A 38 1.66 -8.22 -4.62
C THR A 38 1.71 -9.50 -3.81
N ASP A 39 2.86 -10.19 -3.74
CA ASP A 39 3.03 -11.40 -2.94
C ASP A 39 2.93 -11.11 -1.44
N LEU A 40 3.62 -10.06 -0.96
CA LEU A 40 3.56 -9.63 0.43
C LEU A 40 2.12 -9.38 0.89
N PHE A 41 1.36 -8.62 0.09
CA PHE A 41 -0.02 -8.26 0.38
C PHE A 41 -1.06 -9.28 -0.11
N SER A 42 -0.64 -10.41 -0.68
CA SER A 42 -1.55 -11.50 -1.08
C SER A 42 -1.96 -12.39 0.08
N THR A 43 -1.25 -12.33 1.22
CA THR A 43 -1.43 -13.22 2.38
C THR A 43 -2.79 -13.02 3.05
N GLU A 44 -3.70 -13.97 2.88
CA GLU A 44 -5.08 -13.88 3.39
C GLU A 44 -5.17 -13.77 4.92
N GLY A 45 -4.22 -14.40 5.65
CA GLY A 45 -4.20 -14.42 7.11
C GLY A 45 -4.09 -13.03 7.76
N PHE A 46 -3.45 -12.07 7.08
CA PHE A 46 -3.33 -10.69 7.58
C PHE A 46 -4.67 -9.94 7.55
N TYR A 47 -5.49 -10.19 6.52
CA TYR A 47 -6.78 -9.52 6.39
C TYR A 47 -7.86 -10.16 7.26
N ALA A 48 -7.75 -11.46 7.53
CA ALA A 48 -8.64 -12.15 8.46
C ALA A 48 -8.52 -11.60 9.89
N THR A 49 -7.32 -11.25 10.33
CA THR A 49 -7.12 -10.60 11.64
C THR A 49 -7.50 -9.12 11.63
N LEU A 50 -7.32 -8.42 10.50
CA LEU A 50 -7.71 -7.01 10.36
C LEU A 50 -9.24 -6.83 10.37
N VAL A 51 -9.96 -7.70 9.67
CA VAL A 51 -11.44 -7.67 9.58
C VAL A 51 -12.09 -8.34 10.79
N GLY A 52 -11.47 -9.41 11.33
CA GLY A 52 -11.95 -10.11 12.51
C GLY A 52 -11.60 -9.41 13.83
N GLY A 53 -10.59 -8.54 13.84
CA GLY A 53 -10.38 -7.58 14.90
C GLY A 53 -11.54 -6.59 14.89
N ASN A 54 -12.09 -6.29 16.07
CA ASN A 54 -13.15 -5.32 16.24
C ASN A 54 -12.63 -3.94 15.76
N LEU A 55 -12.77 -3.67 14.45
CA LEU A 55 -12.49 -2.37 13.87
C LEU A 55 -13.34 -1.40 14.67
N ASP A 56 -12.68 -0.51 15.40
CA ASP A 56 -13.35 0.48 16.24
C ASP A 56 -14.01 1.54 15.34
N LEU A 57 -15.07 1.11 14.65
CA LEU A 57 -15.88 1.91 13.73
C LEU A 57 -16.57 3.04 14.49
N GLU A 58 -16.75 2.89 15.80
CA GLU A 58 -17.22 3.95 16.68
C GLU A 58 -16.29 5.16 16.63
N SER A 59 -14.98 4.97 16.79
CA SER A 59 -14.03 6.08 16.70
C SER A 59 -13.85 6.56 15.26
N ALA A 60 -13.98 5.69 14.25
CA ALA A 60 -13.94 6.08 12.83
C ALA A 60 -15.13 6.96 12.39
N LEU A 61 -16.35 6.64 12.85
CA LEU A 61 -17.57 7.39 12.50
C LEU A 61 -17.64 8.73 13.23
N ASN A 62 -17.10 8.82 14.45
CA ASN A 62 -17.01 10.07 15.21
C ASN A 62 -16.07 11.11 14.55
N LEU A 63 -15.10 10.69 13.73
CA LEU A 63 -14.19 11.60 13.02
C LEU A 63 -14.91 12.49 11.98
N GLY A 64 -16.13 12.13 11.56
CA GLY A 64 -16.93 12.90 10.62
C GLY A 64 -17.69 14.09 11.24
N GLY A 65 -17.65 14.26 12.57
CA GLY A 65 -18.32 15.37 13.27
C GLY A 65 -19.85 15.35 13.23
N SER A 66 -20.46 14.29 12.68
CA SER A 66 -21.90 14.08 12.63
C SER A 66 -22.21 12.82 13.43
N GLU A 67 -22.87 12.97 14.58
CA GLU A 67 -23.47 11.83 15.27
C GLU A 67 -24.56 11.26 14.37
N LEU A 68 -24.33 10.06 13.83
CA LEU A 68 -25.35 9.33 13.09
C LEU A 68 -26.43 8.88 14.09
N ASP A 69 -27.69 8.90 13.64
CA ASP A 69 -28.77 8.29 14.40
C ASP A 69 -28.42 6.82 14.70
N PRO A 70 -28.69 6.30 15.92
CA PRO A 70 -28.30 4.94 16.30
C PRO A 70 -28.79 3.87 15.31
N THR A 71 -29.97 4.06 14.72
CA THR A 71 -30.52 3.11 13.75
C THR A 71 -29.75 3.13 12.42
N THR A 72 -29.28 4.31 12.01
CA THR A 72 -28.48 4.50 10.80
C THR A 72 -27.07 3.95 11.01
N ARG A 73 -26.52 4.13 12.22
CA ARG A 73 -25.24 3.58 12.63
C ARG A 73 -25.26 2.05 12.63
N ASP A 74 -26.27 1.43 13.24
CA ASP A 74 -26.40 -0.03 13.27
C ASP A 74 -26.56 -0.61 11.86
N ALA A 75 -27.35 0.05 11.00
CA ALA A 75 -27.50 -0.35 9.59
C ALA A 75 -26.19 -0.25 8.81
N PHE A 76 -25.40 0.80 9.08
CA PHE A 76 -24.09 1.01 8.46
C PHE A 76 -23.05 -0.02 8.94
N ASP A 77 -23.01 -0.30 10.24
CA ASP A 77 -22.11 -1.31 10.82
C ASP A 77 -22.45 -2.71 10.27
N GLN A 78 -23.72 -3.07 10.14
CA GLN A 78 -24.14 -4.32 9.51
C GLN A 78 -23.77 -4.36 8.02
N ALA A 79 -24.01 -3.27 7.28
CA ALA A 79 -23.66 -3.15 5.87
C ALA A 79 -22.14 -3.29 5.65
N LEU A 80 -21.33 -2.71 6.53
CA LEU A 80 -19.88 -2.81 6.52
C LEU A 80 -19.42 -4.23 6.83
N GLN A 81 -19.94 -4.88 7.88
CA GLN A 81 -19.58 -6.26 8.23
C GLN A 81 -19.94 -7.27 7.13
N GLN A 82 -21.03 -7.03 6.39
CA GLN A 82 -21.42 -7.88 5.27
C GLN A 82 -20.53 -7.70 4.04
N VAL A 83 -19.96 -6.52 3.86
CA VAL A 83 -19.22 -6.15 2.64
C VAL A 83 -17.71 -6.24 2.80
N LEU A 84 -17.18 -5.85 3.95
CA LEU A 84 -15.75 -5.93 4.32
C LEU A 84 -15.39 -7.37 4.63
N SER A 85 -15.41 -8.23 3.62
CA SER A 85 -14.76 -9.53 3.71
C SER A 85 -13.24 -9.35 3.61
N PRO A 86 -12.43 -10.26 4.21
CA PRO A 86 -10.98 -10.25 4.05
C PRO A 86 -10.53 -10.24 2.58
N SER A 87 -11.28 -10.92 1.72
CA SER A 87 -11.02 -10.97 0.28
C SER A 87 -11.33 -9.65 -0.43
N TYR A 88 -12.39 -8.93 -0.03
CA TYR A 88 -12.68 -7.59 -0.55
C TYR A 88 -11.53 -6.62 -0.21
N VAL A 89 -11.12 -6.53 1.06
CA VAL A 89 -10.03 -5.65 1.49
C VAL A 89 -8.73 -5.98 0.76
N ARG A 90 -8.39 -7.27 0.65
CA ARG A 90 -7.22 -7.73 -0.12
C ARG A 90 -7.28 -7.28 -1.57
N ASN A 91 -8.41 -7.46 -2.25
CA ASN A 91 -8.55 -7.09 -3.66
C ASN A 91 -8.40 -5.57 -3.87
N GLU A 92 -8.96 -4.76 -2.98
CA GLU A 92 -8.83 -3.31 -3.02
C GLU A 92 -7.38 -2.85 -2.76
N VAL A 93 -6.68 -3.49 -1.82
CA VAL A 93 -5.25 -3.22 -1.56
C VAL A 93 -4.39 -3.61 -2.77
N LEU A 94 -4.58 -4.81 -3.32
CA LEU A 94 -3.85 -5.27 -4.49
C LEU A 94 -4.14 -4.40 -5.72
N ARG A 95 -5.39 -3.93 -5.91
CA ARG A 95 -5.72 -2.99 -6.98
C ARG A 95 -4.93 -1.70 -6.84
N ASN A 96 -4.89 -1.12 -5.64
CA ASN A 96 -4.17 0.13 -5.39
C ASN A 96 -2.65 -0.03 -5.53
N ILE A 97 -2.08 -1.16 -5.10
CA ILE A 97 -0.66 -1.49 -5.35
C ILE A 97 -0.38 -1.50 -6.85
N ASN A 98 -1.20 -2.20 -7.64
CA ASN A 98 -1.04 -2.23 -9.09
C ASN A 98 -1.14 -0.83 -9.71
N ILE A 99 -2.08 0.02 -9.26
CA ILE A 99 -2.22 1.40 -9.77
C ILE A 99 -0.98 2.25 -9.46
N VAL A 100 -0.36 2.08 -8.29
CA VAL A 100 0.91 2.76 -7.96
C VAL A 100 2.01 2.33 -8.91
N PHE A 101 2.14 1.03 -9.17
CA PHE A 101 3.14 0.51 -10.11
C PHE A 101 2.86 0.95 -11.55
N ASP A 102 1.60 0.91 -12.00
CA ASP A 102 1.20 1.41 -13.32
C ASP A 102 1.53 2.91 -13.50
N TYR A 103 1.53 3.69 -12.42
CA TYR A 103 1.97 5.09 -12.44
C TYR A 103 3.51 5.22 -12.47
N LEU A 104 4.23 4.44 -11.65
CA LEU A 104 5.71 4.46 -11.63
C LEU A 104 6.33 3.96 -12.94
N GLU A 105 5.67 3.02 -13.61
CA GLU A 105 6.06 2.47 -14.91
C GLU A 105 5.56 3.31 -16.10
N ASP A 106 4.98 4.50 -15.85
CA ASP A 106 4.42 5.43 -16.86
C ASP A 106 3.38 4.78 -17.80
N THR A 107 2.73 3.71 -17.32
CA THR A 107 1.66 3.01 -18.04
C THR A 107 0.31 3.72 -17.87
N SER A 108 0.21 4.59 -16.86
CA SER A 108 -0.97 5.42 -16.59
C SER A 108 -0.64 6.91 -16.58
N ARG A 109 -1.56 7.74 -17.10
CA ARG A 109 -1.38 9.21 -17.17
C ARG A 109 -1.51 9.93 -15.81
N GLY A 110 -1.74 9.20 -14.72
CA GLY A 110 -1.92 9.77 -13.40
C GLY A 110 -2.30 8.75 -12.34
N LEU A 111 -1.93 9.05 -11.09
CA LEU A 111 -2.21 8.20 -9.93
C LEU A 111 -3.63 8.45 -9.41
N THR A 112 -4.52 7.47 -9.58
CA THR A 112 -5.90 7.52 -9.06
C THR A 112 -6.12 6.36 -8.09
N LEU A 113 -5.86 6.59 -6.80
CA LEU A 113 -6.20 5.65 -5.75
C LEU A 113 -7.70 5.75 -5.45
N SER A 114 -8.38 4.62 -5.45
CA SER A 114 -9.82 4.56 -5.21
C SER A 114 -10.16 3.31 -4.42
N ILE A 115 -11.31 3.36 -3.74
CA ILE A 115 -11.93 2.22 -3.09
C ILE A 115 -13.31 2.04 -3.72
N ASP A 116 -13.67 0.82 -4.13
CA ASP A 116 -14.98 0.57 -4.72
C ASP A 116 -16.06 0.49 -3.64
N LEU A 117 -16.79 1.58 -3.43
CA LEU A 117 -17.88 1.65 -2.46
C LEU A 117 -19.21 1.10 -2.98
N THR A 118 -19.27 0.61 -4.22
CA THR A 118 -20.49 0.04 -4.81
C THR A 118 -21.11 -1.08 -3.96
N PRO A 119 -20.32 -2.01 -3.39
CA PRO A 119 -20.88 -3.08 -2.56
C PRO A 119 -21.51 -2.55 -1.26
N ILE A 120 -20.90 -1.53 -0.63
CA ILE A 120 -21.43 -0.87 0.58
C ILE A 120 -22.74 -0.14 0.26
N LYS A 121 -22.78 0.56 -0.89
CA LYS A 121 -24.00 1.23 -1.32
C LYS A 121 -25.14 0.25 -1.58
N ARG A 122 -24.86 -0.94 -2.12
CA ARG A 122 -25.88 -1.97 -2.35
C ARG A 122 -26.42 -2.61 -1.08
N SER A 123 -25.61 -2.71 -0.02
CA SER A 123 -26.08 -3.26 1.26
C SER A 123 -26.93 -2.28 2.06
N LEU A 124 -26.84 -0.98 1.78
CA LEU A 124 -27.63 0.07 2.46
C LEU A 124 -29.03 0.30 1.86
N GLY A 125 -29.35 -0.27 0.69
CA GLY A 125 -30.65 -0.13 0.02
C GLY A 125 -30.71 1.03 -0.97
#